data_AF-A0A5J6PYQ5-F1
#
_entry.id   AF-A0A5J6PYQ5-F1
#
_cell.length_a   1.000
_cell.length_b   1.000
_cell.length_c   1.000
_cell.angle_alpha   90.00
_cell.angle_beta   90.00
_cell.angle_gamma   90.00
#
_symmetry.space_group_name_H-M   'P 1'
#
loop_
_entity.id
_entity.type
_entity.pdbx_description
1 polymer ?
#
loop_
_entity_poly.entity_id
_entity_poly.type
_entity_poly.pdbx_seq_one_letter_code
_entity_poly.pdbx_strand_id
1 'polypeptide(L)'
;MSAASSPSSPPPEGGPGAGLLQAFEAWLSLAPGPIFPRARELYRLKYSLDGREASGSHRLFVVRESIDESCESDGEGGRIGVVTIRAIRLAVVRWQARTPLNLEEAEAYLAERWGLHDRSLQLLQEPWFRDGGPQAQFDAPLGLQHTYRAPLPATPADDTGNGAQISSG
;
A
#
# COMPACT_ATOMS: atom_id res chain seq x y z
N MET A 1 0.76 -40.73 -12.31
CA MET A 1 1.62 -40.17 -11.25
C MET A 1 0.97 -38.86 -10.84
N SER A 2 0.35 -38.84 -9.67
CA SER A 2 -0.43 -37.70 -9.17
C SER A 2 0.50 -36.61 -8.65
N ALA A 3 0.35 -35.38 -9.15
CA ALA A 3 0.97 -34.21 -8.55
C ALA A 3 0.14 -33.81 -7.33
N ALA A 4 0.75 -33.91 -6.14
CA ALA A 4 0.18 -33.40 -4.91
C ALA A 4 0.22 -31.87 -4.94
N SER A 5 -0.94 -31.23 -5.11
CA SER A 5 -1.10 -29.81 -4.80
C SER A 5 -0.83 -29.62 -3.31
N SER A 6 0.20 -28.85 -2.99
CA SER A 6 0.49 -28.46 -1.61
C SER A 6 -0.67 -27.64 -1.05
N PRO A 7 -1.13 -27.88 0.19
CA PRO A 7 -2.15 -27.05 0.81
C PRO A 7 -1.56 -25.67 1.10
N SER A 8 -2.13 -24.64 0.47
CA SER A 8 -1.90 -23.24 0.79
C SER A 8 -2.22 -23.04 2.28
N SER A 9 -1.22 -22.69 3.08
CA SER A 9 -1.41 -22.39 4.49
C SER A 9 -2.48 -21.32 4.65
N PRO A 10 -3.45 -21.48 5.57
CA PRO A 10 -4.38 -20.39 5.87
C PRO A 10 -3.57 -19.16 6.29
N PRO A 11 -3.97 -17.94 5.87
CA PRO A 11 -3.31 -16.73 6.33
C PRO A 11 -3.32 -16.67 7.86
N PRO A 12 -2.32 -16.04 8.50
CA PRO A 12 -2.31 -15.87 9.94
C PRO A 12 -3.64 -15.23 10.39
N GLU A 13 -4.18 -15.67 11.53
CA GLU A 13 -5.40 -15.10 12.08
C GLU A 13 -5.27 -13.57 12.17
N GLY A 14 -6.12 -12.84 11.43
CA GLY A 14 -6.09 -11.37 11.33
C GLY A 14 -5.29 -10.78 10.16
N GLY A 15 -4.70 -11.60 9.29
CA GLY A 15 -4.02 -11.18 8.06
C GLY A 15 -4.97 -10.76 6.93
N PRO A 16 -4.51 -10.01 5.90
CA PRO A 16 -5.35 -9.65 4.78
C PRO A 16 -5.72 -10.90 3.96
N GLY A 17 -6.97 -10.97 3.51
CA GLY A 17 -7.35 -11.93 2.48
C GLY A 17 -6.57 -11.69 1.18
N ALA A 18 -6.37 -12.74 0.38
CA ALA A 18 -5.59 -12.67 -0.87
C ALA A 18 -6.12 -11.60 -1.86
N GLY A 19 -7.44 -11.36 -1.88
CA GLY A 19 -8.04 -10.32 -2.72
C GLY A 19 -7.68 -8.90 -2.28
N LEU A 20 -7.61 -8.64 -0.97
CA LEU A 20 -7.22 -7.33 -0.44
C LEU A 20 -5.74 -7.04 -0.70
N LEU A 21 -4.88 -8.05 -0.54
CA LEU A 21 -3.46 -7.90 -0.83
C LEU A 21 -3.24 -7.58 -2.31
N GLN A 22 -3.86 -8.33 -3.22
CA GLN A 22 -3.79 -8.06 -4.67
C GLN A 22 -4.31 -6.67 -5.03
N ALA A 23 -5.42 -6.24 -4.44
CA ALA A 23 -5.95 -4.89 -4.65
C ALA A 23 -4.98 -3.81 -4.16
N PHE A 24 -4.32 -4.03 -3.02
CA PHE A 24 -3.32 -3.13 -2.48
C PHE A 24 -2.07 -3.06 -3.38
N GLU A 25 -1.59 -4.19 -3.91
CA GLU A 25 -0.48 -4.22 -4.86
C GLU A 25 -0.82 -3.51 -6.17
N ALA A 26 -2.02 -3.75 -6.71
CA ALA A 26 -2.50 -3.06 -7.91
C ALA A 26 -2.60 -1.54 -7.67
N TRP A 27 -3.09 -1.14 -6.48
CA TRP A 27 -3.13 0.26 -6.08
C TRP A 27 -1.73 0.88 -5.99
N LEU A 28 -0.76 0.17 -5.41
CA LEU A 28 0.63 0.62 -5.30
C LEU A 28 1.33 0.73 -6.65
N SER A 29 1.02 -0.15 -7.61
CA SER A 29 1.59 -0.12 -8.97
C SER A 29 1.31 1.19 -9.73
N LEU A 30 0.27 1.89 -9.31
CA LEU A 30 -0.18 3.16 -9.88
C LEU A 30 0.13 4.36 -8.97
N ALA A 31 0.44 4.13 -7.70
CA ALA A 31 0.65 5.19 -6.72
C ALA A 31 1.99 5.90 -6.97
N PRO A 32 2.06 7.24 -6.89
CA PRO A 32 3.32 7.98 -6.97
C PRO A 32 4.34 7.47 -5.95
N GLY A 33 5.61 7.38 -6.34
CA GLY A 33 6.68 6.90 -5.45
C GLY A 33 6.83 7.74 -4.16
N PRO A 34 7.50 7.19 -3.12
CA PRO A 34 7.64 7.82 -1.80
C PRO A 34 8.21 9.25 -1.84
N ILE A 35 9.06 9.56 -2.82
CA ILE A 35 9.67 10.88 -3.04
C ILE A 35 8.66 11.98 -3.41
N PHE A 36 7.42 11.64 -3.75
CA PHE A 36 6.35 12.58 -4.10
C PHE A 36 5.20 12.58 -3.07
N PRO A 37 5.45 12.99 -1.81
CA PRO A 37 4.51 12.78 -0.70
C PRO A 37 3.13 13.44 -0.92
N ARG A 38 3.10 14.65 -1.49
CA ARG A 38 1.84 15.37 -1.78
C ARG A 38 1.02 14.70 -2.88
N ALA A 39 1.66 14.25 -3.95
CA ALA A 39 0.97 13.53 -5.02
C ALA A 39 0.45 12.18 -4.52
N ARG A 40 1.23 11.49 -3.68
CA ARG A 40 0.85 10.22 -3.08
C ARG A 40 -0.32 10.35 -2.10
N GLU A 41 -0.38 11.42 -1.33
CA GLU A 41 -1.53 11.74 -0.48
C GLU A 41 -2.81 11.97 -1.30
N LEU A 42 -2.73 12.79 -2.36
CA LEU A 42 -3.88 12.99 -3.25
C LEU A 42 -4.31 11.67 -3.92
N TYR A 43 -3.36 10.80 -4.25
CA TYR A 43 -3.63 9.48 -4.81
C TYR A 43 -4.43 8.61 -3.84
N ARG A 44 -4.02 8.54 -2.56
CA ARG A 44 -4.74 7.84 -1.48
C ARG A 44 -6.19 8.27 -1.34
N LEU A 45 -6.45 9.57 -1.47
CA LEU A 45 -7.80 10.11 -1.36
C LEU A 45 -8.67 9.88 -2.61
N LYS A 46 -8.04 9.72 -3.78
CA LYS A 46 -8.73 9.66 -5.07
C LYS A 46 -9.02 8.24 -5.54
N TYR A 47 -8.14 7.28 -5.26
CA TYR A 47 -8.21 5.93 -5.83
C TYR A 47 -8.51 4.89 -4.75
N SER A 48 -9.65 4.21 -4.89
CA SER A 48 -10.08 3.12 -4.01
C SER A 48 -9.39 1.80 -4.35
N LEU A 49 -9.29 0.91 -3.36
CA LEU A 49 -8.83 -0.46 -3.52
C LEU A 49 -9.79 -1.31 -4.35
N ASP A 50 -11.08 -0.95 -4.42
CA ASP A 50 -12.08 -1.63 -5.27
C ASP A 50 -11.75 -1.59 -6.77
N GLY A 51 -10.80 -0.75 -7.17
CA GLY A 51 -10.46 -0.50 -8.57
C GLY A 51 -11.26 0.66 -9.19
N ARG A 52 -10.85 1.04 -10.40
CA ARG A 52 -11.39 2.22 -11.10
C ARG A 52 -12.85 2.03 -11.53
N GLU A 53 -13.20 0.82 -11.95
CA GLU A 53 -14.52 0.47 -12.51
C GLU A 53 -15.50 -0.03 -11.44
N ALA A 54 -15.21 0.21 -10.16
CA ALA A 54 -16.10 -0.18 -9.07
C ALA A 54 -17.44 0.54 -9.16
N SER A 55 -18.54 -0.22 -9.20
CA SER A 55 -19.92 0.26 -9.30
C SER A 55 -20.68 0.26 -7.97
N GLY A 56 -20.08 -0.26 -6.90
CA GLY A 56 -20.69 -0.34 -5.57
C GLY A 56 -20.87 1.01 -4.88
N SER A 57 -21.79 1.05 -3.91
CA SER A 57 -22.06 2.23 -3.07
C SER A 57 -20.99 2.47 -2.00
N HIS A 58 -20.22 1.45 -1.64
CA HIS A 58 -19.11 1.53 -0.70
C HIS A 58 -17.78 1.36 -1.43
N ARG A 59 -16.77 2.07 -0.94
CA ARG A 59 -15.39 1.97 -1.42
C ARG A 59 -14.42 1.94 -0.26
N LEU A 60 -13.36 1.16 -0.42
CA LEU A 60 -12.26 1.04 0.53
C LEU A 60 -11.07 1.87 0.06
N PHE A 61 -10.51 2.69 0.94
CA PHE A 61 -9.36 3.55 0.65
C PHE A 61 -8.23 3.34 1.66
N VAL A 62 -7.00 3.55 1.21
CA VAL A 62 -5.83 3.65 2.10
C VAL A 62 -5.76 5.08 2.62
N VAL A 63 -5.96 5.28 3.92
CA VAL A 63 -5.87 6.61 4.55
C VAL A 63 -4.42 6.93 4.87
N ARG A 64 -3.73 5.96 5.45
CA ARG A 64 -2.36 6.10 5.96
C ARG A 64 -1.57 4.84 5.67
N GLU A 65 -0.31 5.04 5.35
CA GLU A 65 0.67 3.99 5.14
C GLU A 65 1.98 4.38 5.83
N SER A 66 2.81 3.38 6.12
CA SER A 66 4.22 3.57 6.46
C SER A 66 5.08 3.08 5.31
N ILE A 67 6.20 3.76 5.08
CA ILE A 67 7.19 3.41 4.06
C ILE A 67 8.51 3.25 4.80
N ASP A 68 9.11 2.08 4.68
CA ASP A 68 10.42 1.74 5.22
C ASP A 68 11.38 1.48 4.05
N GLU A 69 12.52 2.15 4.07
CA GLU A 69 13.54 2.04 3.02
C GLU A 69 14.83 1.52 3.66
N SER A 70 15.38 0.45 3.09
CA SER A 70 16.63 -0.13 3.54
C SER A 70 17.50 -0.56 2.36
N CYS A 71 18.75 -0.88 2.65
CA CYS A 71 19.70 -1.36 1.66
C CYS A 71 20.29 -2.68 2.16
N GLU A 72 20.23 -3.70 1.31
CA GLU A 72 20.81 -5.01 1.55
C GLU A 72 22.00 -5.22 0.59
N SER A 73 22.92 -6.12 0.94
CA SER A 73 23.96 -6.60 0.02
C SER A 73 23.38 -7.69 -0.88
N ASP A 74 23.80 -7.75 -2.15
CA ASP A 74 23.43 -8.86 -3.05
C ASP A 74 24.35 -10.10 -2.92
N GLY A 75 25.41 -10.01 -2.11
CA GLY A 75 26.39 -11.07 -1.91
C GLY A 75 27.55 -11.10 -2.90
N GLU A 76 27.49 -10.33 -4.00
CA GLU A 76 28.51 -10.24 -5.05
C GLU A 76 29.20 -8.86 -5.10
N GLY A 77 28.98 -8.04 -4.07
CA GLY A 77 29.53 -6.69 -3.95
C GLY A 77 28.62 -5.59 -4.51
N GLY A 78 27.44 -5.95 -5.01
CA GLY A 78 26.38 -5.01 -5.33
C GLY A 78 25.43 -4.80 -4.16
N ARG A 79 24.44 -3.93 -4.38
CA ARG A 79 23.51 -3.44 -3.36
C ARG A 79 22.08 -3.53 -3.88
N ILE A 80 21.16 -3.94 -3.02
CA ILE A 80 19.73 -4.01 -3.30
C ILE A 80 19.02 -2.98 -2.42
N GLY A 81 18.30 -2.08 -3.05
CA GLY A 81 17.35 -1.20 -2.38
C GLY A 81 16.08 -1.99 -2.08
N VAL A 82 15.64 -1.93 -0.83
CA VAL A 82 14.41 -2.59 -0.36
C VAL A 82 13.46 -1.53 0.16
N VAL A 83 12.26 -1.48 -0.40
CA VAL A 83 11.21 -0.55 0.02
C VAL A 83 9.99 -1.34 0.44
N THR A 84 9.65 -1.28 1.73
CA THR A 84 8.45 -1.92 2.28
C THR A 84 7.38 -0.88 2.56
N ILE A 85 6.23 -1.04 1.94
CA ILE A 85 5.06 -0.16 2.13
C ILE A 85 3.98 -0.96 2.85
N ARG A 86 3.50 -0.44 3.98
CA ARG A 86 2.47 -1.08 4.82
C ARG A 86 1.27 -0.14 4.98
N ALA A 87 0.07 -0.63 4.72
CA ALA A 87 -1.15 0.08 5.08
C ALA A 87 -1.29 0.12 6.62
N ILE A 88 -1.57 1.30 7.17
CA ILE A 88 -1.74 1.51 8.62
C ILE A 88 -3.22 1.72 8.95
N ARG A 89 -3.91 2.53 8.14
CA ARG A 89 -5.30 2.91 8.36
C ARG A 89 -6.06 2.84 7.04
N LEU A 90 -7.24 2.26 7.08
CA LEU A 90 -8.16 2.20 5.94
C LEU A 90 -9.44 3.00 6.24
N ALA A 91 -10.13 3.41 5.19
CA ALA A 91 -11.45 4.03 5.28
C ALA A 91 -12.44 3.30 4.39
N VAL A 92 -13.60 2.99 4.94
CA VAL A 92 -14.79 2.68 4.16
C VAL A 92 -15.58 3.96 3.97
N VAL A 93 -15.92 4.26 2.72
CA VAL A 93 -16.61 5.49 2.32
C VAL A 93 -17.89 5.12 1.61
N ARG A 94 -19.00 5.74 2.02
CA ARG A 94 -20.25 5.70 1.25
C ARG A 94 -20.11 6.65 0.06
N TRP A 95 -19.68 6.12 -1.07
CA TRP A 95 -19.19 6.88 -2.20
C TRP A 95 -20.27 7.76 -2.85
N GLN A 96 -19.97 9.05 -3.00
CA GLN A 96 -20.83 10.07 -3.63
C GLN A 96 -22.24 10.16 -3.02
N ALA A 97 -22.39 9.77 -1.76
CA ALA A 97 -23.65 9.85 -1.03
C ALA A 97 -23.64 11.04 -0.05
N ARG A 98 -24.83 11.58 0.24
CA ARG A 98 -25.05 12.57 1.30
C ARG A 98 -25.68 11.98 2.56
N THR A 99 -26.15 10.74 2.47
CA THR A 99 -26.77 10.02 3.58
C THR A 99 -25.69 9.49 4.52
N PRO A 100 -25.93 9.50 5.85
CA PRO A 100 -24.99 8.95 6.83
C PRO A 100 -24.53 7.54 6.47
N LEU A 101 -23.29 7.21 6.87
CA LEU A 101 -22.78 5.85 6.75
C LEU A 101 -23.48 4.98 7.81
N ASN A 102 -24.11 3.90 7.36
CA ASN A 102 -24.61 2.86 8.24
C ASN A 102 -23.45 1.90 8.54
N LEU A 103 -23.11 1.74 9.83
CA LEU A 103 -22.00 0.88 10.24
C LEU A 103 -22.24 -0.59 9.91
N GLU A 104 -23.48 -1.07 10.01
CA GLU A 104 -23.81 -2.46 9.69
C GLU A 104 -23.62 -2.76 8.20
N GLU A 105 -24.06 -1.84 7.32
CA GLU A 105 -23.82 -1.94 5.88
C GLU A 105 -22.33 -1.87 5.54
N ALA A 106 -21.57 -1.05 6.27
CA ALA A 106 -20.14 -0.93 6.08
C ALA A 106 -19.39 -2.20 6.50
N GLU A 107 -19.77 -2.80 7.63
CA GLU A 107 -19.23 -4.08 8.11
C GLU A 107 -19.59 -5.22 7.17
N ALA A 108 -20.83 -5.29 6.69
CA ALA A 108 -21.25 -6.28 5.70
C ALA A 108 -20.44 -6.16 4.40
N TYR A 109 -20.25 -4.94 3.89
CA TYR A 109 -19.38 -4.70 2.73
C TYR A 109 -17.94 -5.17 2.96
N LEU A 110 -17.35 -4.88 4.13
CA LEU A 110 -15.99 -5.31 4.47
C LEU A 110 -15.87 -6.83 4.56
N ALA A 111 -16.86 -7.49 5.16
CA ALA A 111 -16.92 -8.94 5.28
C ALA A 111 -17.07 -9.60 3.90
N GLU A 112 -18.07 -9.19 3.11
CA GLU A 112 -18.41 -9.81 1.84
C GLU A 112 -17.34 -9.56 0.76
N ARG A 113 -16.84 -8.33 0.65
CA ARG A 113 -15.91 -7.95 -0.42
C ARG A 113 -14.46 -8.29 -0.09
N TRP A 114 -14.07 -8.14 1.17
CA TRP A 114 -12.66 -8.17 1.57
C TRP A 114 -12.33 -9.28 2.58
N GLY A 115 -13.34 -10.01 3.08
CA GLY A 115 -13.15 -11.01 4.14
C GLY A 115 -12.69 -10.38 5.46
N LEU A 116 -13.00 -9.10 5.68
CA LEU A 116 -12.60 -8.38 6.87
C LEU A 116 -13.73 -8.38 7.89
N HIS A 117 -13.55 -9.14 8.96
CA HIS A 117 -14.48 -9.22 10.09
C HIS A 117 -13.95 -8.43 11.30
N ASP A 118 -14.85 -8.12 12.23
CA ASP A 118 -14.58 -7.56 13.56
C ASP A 118 -13.67 -6.32 13.56
N ARG A 119 -13.89 -5.43 12.59
CA ARG A 119 -13.15 -4.17 12.49
C ARG A 119 -13.82 -3.12 13.35
N SER A 120 -13.06 -2.54 14.29
CA SER A 120 -13.53 -1.39 15.08
C SER A 120 -13.63 -0.15 14.20
N LEU A 121 -14.78 -0.01 13.52
CA LEU A 121 -15.08 1.13 12.67
C LEU A 121 -15.35 2.38 13.51
N GLN A 122 -14.59 3.44 13.23
CA GLN A 122 -14.80 4.75 13.82
C GLN A 122 -15.42 5.69 12.77
N LEU A 123 -16.69 6.06 12.96
CA LEU A 123 -17.34 7.10 12.16
C LEU A 123 -16.63 8.44 12.34
N LEU A 124 -16.41 9.15 11.23
CA LEU A 124 -15.89 10.51 11.24
C LEU A 124 -16.98 11.50 10.82
N GLN A 125 -16.90 12.72 11.36
CA GLN A 125 -17.85 13.78 11.05
C GLN A 125 -17.55 14.40 9.68
N GLU A 126 -16.27 14.49 9.33
CA GLU A 126 -15.83 15.06 8.07
C GLU A 126 -16.11 14.09 6.91
N PRO A 127 -16.73 14.57 5.82
CA PRO A 127 -16.91 13.74 4.63
C PRO A 127 -15.57 13.40 3.99
N TRP A 128 -15.57 12.34 3.19
CA TRP A 128 -14.42 11.98 2.38
C TRP A 128 -14.08 13.11 1.39
N PHE A 129 -12.82 13.13 0.98
CA PHE A 129 -12.22 14.10 0.06
C PHE A 129 -13.17 14.58 -1.05
N ARG A 130 -13.27 15.92 -1.19
CA ARG A 130 -14.14 16.61 -2.16
C ARG A 130 -15.61 16.17 -2.07
N ASP A 131 -16.12 16.08 -0.84
CA ASP A 131 -17.50 15.65 -0.54
C ASP A 131 -17.84 14.27 -1.11
N GLY A 132 -16.85 13.36 -1.09
CA GLY A 132 -16.97 11.98 -1.56
C GLY A 132 -17.92 11.11 -0.73
N GLY A 133 -18.49 11.65 0.35
CA GLY A 133 -19.52 11.05 1.19
C GLY A 133 -19.05 10.65 2.59
N PRO A 134 -19.94 10.23 3.48
CA PRO A 134 -19.59 9.86 4.86
C PRO A 134 -18.64 8.66 4.94
N GLN A 135 -17.80 8.65 5.97
CA GLN A 135 -16.73 7.66 6.13
C GLN A 135 -16.67 7.07 7.55
N ALA A 136 -16.15 5.86 7.63
CA ALA A 136 -15.61 5.29 8.85
C ALA A 136 -14.18 4.79 8.60
N GLN A 137 -13.33 4.86 9.62
CA GLN A 137 -11.95 4.40 9.55
C GLN A 137 -11.68 3.29 10.54
N PHE A 138 -10.69 2.46 10.21
CA PHE A 138 -10.21 1.37 11.04
C PHE A 138 -8.74 1.07 10.76
N ASP A 139 -8.11 0.31 11.65
CA ASP A 139 -6.72 -0.11 11.47
C ASP A 139 -6.62 -1.22 10.43
N ALA A 140 -5.62 -1.11 9.55
CA ALA A 140 -5.42 -2.09 8.49
C ALA A 140 -5.10 -3.48 9.08
N PRO A 141 -5.51 -4.59 8.42
CA PRO A 141 -5.16 -5.93 8.85
C PRO A 141 -3.64 -6.13 8.84
N LEU A 142 -3.14 -6.93 9.78
CA LEU A 142 -1.71 -7.18 9.93
C LEU A 142 -1.15 -7.83 8.67
N GLY A 143 -0.03 -7.32 8.16
CA GLY A 143 0.58 -7.87 6.95
C GLY A 143 -0.03 -7.37 5.63
N LEU A 144 -0.93 -6.38 5.64
CA LEU A 144 -1.26 -5.62 4.43
C LEU A 144 -0.08 -4.72 4.04
N GLN A 145 0.89 -5.32 3.36
CA GLN A 145 2.14 -4.70 2.98
C GLN A 145 2.64 -5.27 1.64
N HIS A 146 3.48 -4.52 0.95
CA HIS A 146 4.22 -4.99 -0.21
C HIS A 146 5.67 -4.50 -0.15
N THR A 147 6.60 -5.33 -0.62
CA THR A 147 8.04 -5.04 -0.59
C THR A 147 8.59 -5.05 -2.01
N TYR A 148 9.09 -3.90 -2.45
CA TYR A 148 9.85 -3.76 -3.69
C TYR A 148 11.33 -4.00 -3.43
N ARG A 149 11.99 -4.71 -4.35
CA ARG A 149 13.42 -4.97 -4.31
C ARG A 149 14.00 -4.64 -5.69
N ALA A 150 15.03 -3.81 -5.72
CA ALA A 150 15.70 -3.44 -6.96
C ALA A 150 17.20 -3.26 -6.74
N PRO A 151 18.06 -3.64 -7.71
CA PRO A 151 19.47 -3.35 -7.63
C PRO A 151 19.69 -1.82 -7.63
N LEU A 152 20.56 -1.35 -6.74
CA LEU A 152 21.01 0.04 -6.75
C LEU A 152 22.15 0.20 -7.75
N PRO A 153 22.25 1.37 -8.41
CA PRO A 153 23.39 1.67 -9.25
C PRO A 153 24.68 1.60 -8.41
N ALA A 154 25.75 1.10 -9.02
CA ALA A 154 27.08 1.17 -8.41
C ALA A 154 27.37 2.64 -8.08
N THR A 155 27.73 2.92 -6.83
CA THR A 155 28.25 4.23 -6.48
C THR A 155 29.48 4.44 -7.36
N PRO A 156 29.57 5.51 -8.19
CA PRO A 156 30.79 5.78 -8.91
C PRO A 156 31.90 5.86 -7.87
N ALA A 157 32.94 5.05 -8.06
CA ALA A 157 34.13 5.13 -7.22
C ALA A 157 34.59 6.59 -7.26
N ASP A 158 34.81 7.19 -6.09
CA ASP A 158 35.46 8.49 -5.99
C ASP A 158 36.75 8.41 -6.81
N ASP A 159 36.74 9.03 -7.99
CA ASP A 159 37.93 9.23 -8.82
C ASP A 159 38.79 10.31 -8.14
N THR A 160 39.32 9.97 -6.98
CA THR A 160 40.42 10.71 -6.34
C THR A 160 41.73 10.13 -6.88
N GLY A 161 41.90 10.17 -8.20
CA GLY A 161 43.13 9.87 -8.91
C GLY A 161 43.94 11.15 -9.13
N ASN A 162 44.46 11.71 -8.04
CA ASN A 162 45.45 12.78 -8.06
C ASN A 162 46.73 12.31 -8.80
N GLY A 163 47.12 13.01 -9.86
CA GLY A 163 48.31 12.68 -10.64
C GLY A 163 48.70 13.73 -11.68
N ALA A 164 48.55 15.02 -11.38
CA ALA A 164 49.13 16.09 -12.21
C ALA A 164 50.65 16.14 -12.00
N GLN A 165 51.41 15.37 -12.80
CA GLN A 165 52.84 15.62 -12.99
C GLN A 165 53.00 16.85 -13.91
N ILE A 166 53.26 18.01 -13.29
CA ILE A 166 53.89 19.14 -13.98
C ILE A 166 55.40 18.88 -14.06
N SER A 167 55.87 18.33 -15.17
CA SER A 167 57.30 18.35 -15.49
C SER A 167 57.67 19.73 -16.03
N SER A 168 58.45 20.46 -15.25
CA SER A 168 59.27 21.57 -15.73
C SER A 168 60.57 21.01 -16.29
N GLY A 169 60.91 21.37 -17.52
CA GLY A 169 62.17 21.04 -18.20
C GLY A 169 62.24 21.73 -19.54
#